data_AF-A0A1H7ZK78-F1
#
_entry.id   AF-A0A1H7ZK78-F1
#
_cell.length_a   1.000
_cell.length_b   1.000
_cell.length_c   1.000
_cell.angle_alpha   90.00
_cell.angle_beta   90.00
_cell.angle_gamma   90.00
#
_symmetry.space_group_name_H-M   'P 1'
#
loop_
_entity.id
_entity.type
_entity.pdbx_description
1 polymer ?
#
loop_
_entity_poly.entity_id
_entity_poly.type
_entity_poly.pdbx_seq_one_letter_code
_entity_poly.pdbx_strand_id
1 'polypeptide(L)'
;MKTFIDANTPLPGDAREALKALADQQIPLICQAIEQKKLPTTYCHEIKSAFRALFDEDKLPVLSYPHQHYIPQLLRESMRLQRDKVSSRWNDHLLETFVNYNFNYMGIFNRWRELRDAEFAAAAAKGEEEACYWKWEDTISHYNPKAGMAFDPTNQSLKVHMEVYLKHKEKRLLYKKQVANSELNSVLRTNNLAGDMAIRFITLQKTGEYPYKTQLEAAEAYAAVHISKSGNEVSAQTLTKHDKNALYMPAKKWYDKINEIAKYLKKEYGFKDPI
;
A
#
# COMPACT_ATOMS: atom_id res chain seq x y z
N MET A 1 -49.75 -13.95 -18.46
CA MET A 1 -48.96 -12.69 -18.44
C MET A 1 -48.19 -12.65 -17.13
N LYS A 2 -46.86 -12.76 -17.15
CA LYS A 2 -46.03 -12.43 -15.97
C LYS A 2 -45.90 -10.92 -15.95
N THR A 3 -46.55 -10.26 -15.00
CA THR A 3 -46.35 -8.83 -14.74
C THR A 3 -44.89 -8.67 -14.35
N PHE A 4 -44.10 -8.01 -15.19
CA PHE A 4 -42.73 -7.64 -14.84
C PHE A 4 -42.81 -6.52 -13.81
N ILE A 5 -42.68 -6.88 -12.53
CA ILE A 5 -42.52 -5.90 -11.46
C ILE A 5 -41.12 -5.30 -11.62
N ASP A 6 -41.02 -3.98 -11.70
CA ASP A 6 -39.72 -3.28 -11.69
C ASP A 6 -39.00 -3.62 -10.38
N ALA A 7 -37.77 -4.12 -10.48
CA ALA A 7 -36.96 -4.52 -9.34
C ALA A 7 -36.67 -3.35 -8.37
N ASN A 8 -36.75 -2.11 -8.86
CA ASN A 8 -36.56 -0.92 -8.03
C ASN A 8 -37.84 -0.45 -7.35
N THR A 9 -38.97 -1.13 -7.58
CA THR A 9 -40.22 -0.80 -6.91
C THR A 9 -40.05 -1.00 -5.39
N PRO A 10 -40.38 0.00 -4.56
CA PRO A 10 -40.42 -0.15 -3.12
C PRO A 10 -41.30 -1.34 -2.70
N LEU A 11 -40.89 -2.04 -1.65
CA LEU A 11 -41.67 -3.16 -1.13
C LEU A 11 -43.01 -2.69 -0.51
N PRO A 12 -44.11 -3.43 -0.72
CA PRO A 12 -45.36 -3.21 0.01
C PRO A 12 -45.17 -3.26 1.53
N GLY A 13 -46.02 -2.53 2.27
CA GLY A 13 -45.88 -2.37 3.72
C GLY A 13 -45.92 -3.68 4.52
N ASP A 14 -46.78 -4.62 4.13
CA ASP A 14 -46.87 -5.96 4.74
C ASP A 14 -45.58 -6.78 4.55
N ALA A 15 -45.01 -6.76 3.34
CA ALA A 15 -43.75 -7.43 3.03
C ALA A 15 -42.56 -6.79 3.77
N ARG A 16 -42.56 -5.46 3.90
CA ARG A 16 -41.57 -4.72 4.70
C ARG A 16 -41.61 -5.12 6.17
N GLU A 17 -42.79 -5.11 6.78
CA GLU A 17 -42.94 -5.46 8.20
C GLU A 17 -42.51 -6.90 8.48
N ALA A 18 -42.81 -7.83 7.58
CA ALA A 18 -42.34 -9.22 7.69
C ALA A 18 -40.80 -9.33 7.67
N LEU A 19 -40.13 -8.61 6.76
CA LEU A 19 -38.66 -8.58 6.70
C LEU A 19 -38.05 -7.91 7.92
N LYS A 20 -38.69 -6.83 8.41
CA LYS A 20 -38.25 -6.12 9.62
C LYS A 20 -38.35 -7.02 10.84
N ALA A 21 -39.47 -7.70 11.04
CA ALA A 21 -39.66 -8.65 12.14
C ALA A 21 -38.63 -9.78 12.11
N LEU A 22 -38.31 -10.31 10.92
CA LEU A 22 -37.26 -11.32 10.75
C LEU A 22 -35.88 -10.79 11.17
N ALA A 23 -35.54 -9.57 10.74
CA ALA A 23 -34.27 -8.92 11.09
C ALA A 23 -34.18 -8.63 12.60
N ASP A 24 -35.24 -8.07 13.20
CA ASP A 24 -35.34 -7.77 14.62
C ASP A 24 -35.16 -9.04 15.48
N GLN A 25 -35.61 -10.20 15.00
CA GLN A 25 -35.42 -11.48 15.66
C GLN A 25 -33.97 -12.03 15.53
N GLN A 26 -33.38 -11.98 14.33
CA GLN A 26 -32.12 -12.69 14.05
C GLN A 26 -30.85 -11.86 14.30
N ILE A 27 -30.87 -10.55 14.06
CA ILE A 27 -29.69 -9.69 14.23
C ILE A 27 -29.15 -9.74 15.67
N PRO A 28 -29.97 -9.69 16.74
CA PRO A 28 -29.46 -9.81 18.10
C PRO A 28 -28.70 -11.12 18.34
N LEU A 29 -29.18 -12.24 17.80
CA LEU A 29 -28.55 -13.55 17.92
C LEU A 29 -27.22 -13.62 17.15
N ILE A 30 -27.16 -13.02 15.96
CA ILE A 30 -25.93 -12.90 15.17
C ILE A 30 -24.90 -12.07 15.95
N CYS A 31 -25.32 -10.94 16.53
CA CYS A 31 -24.42 -10.06 17.30
C CYS A 31 -23.90 -10.75 18.56
N GLN A 32 -24.76 -11.48 19.27
CA GLN A 32 -24.36 -12.29 20.42
C GLN A 32 -23.33 -13.36 20.01
N ALA A 33 -23.51 -14.01 18.86
CA ALA A 33 -22.55 -15.00 18.36
C ALA A 33 -21.19 -14.36 18.00
N ILE A 34 -21.18 -13.16 17.41
CA ILE A 34 -19.95 -12.39 17.13
C ILE A 34 -19.19 -12.12 18.44
N GLU A 35 -19.89 -11.63 19.46
CA GLU A 35 -19.31 -11.36 20.79
C GLU A 35 -18.77 -12.63 21.46
N GLN A 36 -19.58 -13.70 21.53
CA GLN A 36 -19.20 -14.97 22.14
C GLN A 36 -17.97 -15.59 21.47
N LYS A 37 -17.84 -15.42 20.15
CA LYS A 37 -16.71 -15.92 19.35
C LYS A 37 -15.52 -14.95 19.30
N LYS A 38 -15.57 -13.85 20.06
CA LYS A 38 -14.52 -12.81 20.12
C LYS A 38 -14.17 -12.23 18.75
N LEU A 39 -15.15 -12.14 17.86
CA LEU A 39 -15.03 -11.48 16.57
C LEU A 39 -15.13 -9.95 16.76
N PRO A 40 -14.70 -9.14 15.77
CA PRO A 40 -14.76 -7.68 15.90
C PRO A 40 -16.20 -7.18 16.13
N THR A 41 -16.47 -6.70 17.35
CA THR A 41 -17.81 -6.26 17.77
C THR A 41 -18.26 -4.97 17.08
N THR A 42 -17.34 -4.26 16.45
CA THR A 42 -17.65 -3.15 15.54
C THR A 42 -18.55 -3.59 14.39
N TYR A 43 -18.44 -4.83 13.92
CA TYR A 43 -19.35 -5.36 12.91
C TYR A 43 -20.80 -5.48 13.41
N CYS A 44 -21.05 -5.78 14.68
CA CYS A 44 -22.40 -5.77 15.25
C CYS A 44 -23.06 -4.38 15.14
N HIS A 45 -22.28 -3.33 15.42
CA HIS A 45 -22.75 -1.96 15.34
C HIS A 45 -23.11 -1.59 13.90
N GLU A 46 -22.26 -1.94 12.93
CA GLU A 46 -22.51 -1.66 11.52
C GLU A 46 -23.67 -2.49 10.97
N ILE A 47 -23.83 -3.76 11.37
CA ILE A 47 -25.00 -4.58 11.00
C ILE A 47 -26.30 -3.92 11.48
N LYS A 48 -26.37 -3.55 12.76
CA LYS A 48 -27.56 -2.88 13.33
C LYS A 48 -27.83 -1.55 12.64
N SER A 49 -26.79 -0.77 12.37
CA SER A 49 -26.91 0.53 11.68
C SER A 49 -27.43 0.35 10.25
N ALA A 50 -26.88 -0.61 9.51
CA ALA A 50 -27.29 -0.91 8.14
C ALA A 50 -28.78 -1.27 8.06
N PHE A 51 -29.23 -2.24 8.87
CA PHE A 51 -30.63 -2.65 8.85
C PHE A 51 -31.57 -1.56 9.38
N ARG A 52 -31.16 -0.79 10.39
CA ARG A 52 -31.94 0.38 10.83
C ARG A 52 -32.11 1.39 9.70
N ALA A 53 -31.07 1.65 8.92
CA ALA A 53 -31.13 2.55 7.77
C ALA A 53 -31.96 1.97 6.62
N LEU A 54 -31.85 0.67 6.34
CA LEU A 54 -32.62 0.02 5.27
C LEU A 54 -34.13 0.04 5.54
N PHE A 55 -34.54 -0.07 6.81
CA PHE A 55 -35.95 0.02 7.22
C PHE A 55 -36.40 1.44 7.57
N ASP A 56 -35.63 2.47 7.21
CA ASP A 56 -35.96 3.89 7.36
C ASP A 56 -36.39 4.44 5.98
N GLU A 57 -37.58 5.00 5.88
CA GLU A 57 -38.14 5.45 4.57
C GLU A 57 -37.36 6.61 3.95
N ASP A 58 -36.70 7.40 4.78
CA ASP A 58 -35.98 8.59 4.36
C ASP A 58 -34.51 8.31 3.98
N LYS A 59 -34.11 7.04 3.92
CA LYS A 59 -32.71 6.63 3.71
C LYS A 59 -32.53 5.74 2.48
N LEU A 60 -31.30 5.76 1.99
CA LEU A 60 -30.81 4.89 0.93
C LEU A 60 -29.95 3.75 1.52
N PRO A 61 -29.95 2.56 0.90
CA PRO A 61 -30.77 2.18 -0.26
C PRO A 61 -32.26 1.99 0.10
N VAL A 62 -33.14 2.21 -0.88
CA VAL A 62 -34.58 1.97 -0.71
C VAL A 62 -34.85 0.47 -0.61
N LEU A 63 -35.63 0.06 0.38
CA LEU A 63 -36.09 -1.32 0.53
C LEU A 63 -37.03 -1.71 -0.62
N SER A 64 -36.51 -2.51 -1.55
CA SER A 64 -37.15 -2.94 -2.81
C SER A 64 -37.23 -4.46 -2.97
N TYR A 65 -37.93 -4.96 -3.99
CA TYR A 65 -38.16 -6.39 -4.21
C TYR A 65 -36.93 -7.32 -4.15
N PRO A 66 -35.73 -6.95 -4.68
CA PRO A 66 -34.52 -7.73 -4.49
C PRO A 66 -34.21 -8.07 -3.02
N HIS A 67 -34.52 -7.15 -2.10
CA HIS A 67 -34.31 -7.32 -0.66
C HIS A 67 -35.19 -8.43 -0.06
N GLN A 68 -36.34 -8.70 -0.66
CA GLN A 68 -37.24 -9.77 -0.22
C GLN A 68 -36.58 -11.15 -0.30
N HIS A 69 -35.70 -11.35 -1.29
CA HIS A 69 -34.92 -12.57 -1.41
C HIS A 69 -33.58 -12.47 -0.67
N TYR A 70 -32.93 -11.31 -0.74
CA TYR A 70 -31.61 -11.10 -0.20
C TYR A 70 -31.56 -11.16 1.34
N ILE A 71 -32.42 -10.42 2.04
CA ILE A 71 -32.37 -10.30 3.52
C ILE A 71 -32.50 -11.68 4.19
N PRO A 72 -33.51 -12.51 3.86
CA PRO A 72 -33.65 -13.82 4.50
C PRO A 72 -32.45 -14.74 4.26
N GLN A 73 -31.78 -14.63 3.10
CA GLN A 73 -30.59 -15.43 2.82
C GLN A 73 -29.37 -14.96 3.61
N LEU A 74 -29.09 -13.65 3.61
CA LEU A 74 -27.98 -13.09 4.38
C LEU A 74 -28.11 -13.45 5.86
N LEU A 75 -29.31 -13.27 6.43
CA LEU A 75 -29.56 -13.56 7.84
C LEU A 75 -29.43 -15.06 8.15
N ARG A 76 -30.01 -15.93 7.30
CA ARG A 76 -29.90 -17.39 7.45
C ARG A 76 -28.45 -17.86 7.50
N GLU A 77 -27.61 -17.30 6.65
CA GLU A 77 -26.22 -17.72 6.51
C GLU A 77 -25.36 -17.14 7.63
N SER A 78 -25.64 -15.89 8.02
CA SER A 78 -25.04 -15.27 9.21
C SER A 78 -25.39 -16.05 10.49
N MET A 79 -26.59 -16.63 10.57
CA MET A 79 -27.00 -17.48 11.70
C MET A 79 -26.19 -18.78 11.83
N ARG A 80 -25.41 -19.19 10.83
CA ARG A 80 -24.48 -20.32 10.97
C ARG A 80 -23.43 -20.06 12.04
N LEU A 81 -23.03 -18.79 12.24
CA LEU A 81 -22.14 -18.39 13.33
C LEU A 81 -22.70 -18.72 14.71
N GLN A 82 -24.02 -18.75 14.86
CA GLN A 82 -24.66 -19.09 16.13
C GLN A 82 -24.75 -20.62 16.31
N ARG A 83 -25.05 -21.36 15.24
CA ARG A 83 -25.31 -22.80 15.29
C ARG A 83 -24.04 -23.64 15.37
N ASP A 84 -23.01 -23.23 14.65
CA ASP A 84 -21.79 -24.01 14.53
C ASP A 84 -20.89 -23.75 15.76
N LYS A 85 -20.59 -24.84 16.49
CA LYS A 85 -19.95 -24.76 17.82
C LYS A 85 -18.43 -24.71 17.79
N VAL A 86 -17.79 -25.25 16.74
CA VAL A 86 -16.33 -25.37 16.67
C VAL A 86 -15.82 -24.98 15.28
N SER A 87 -15.11 -23.86 15.20
CA SER A 87 -14.23 -23.49 14.09
C SER A 87 -13.15 -22.57 14.62
N SER A 88 -11.91 -22.73 14.15
CA SER A 88 -10.82 -21.79 14.40
C SER A 88 -10.84 -20.60 13.44
N ARG A 89 -11.71 -20.62 12.41
CA ARG A 89 -11.73 -19.67 11.29
C ARG A 89 -12.98 -18.79 11.26
N TRP A 90 -13.55 -18.50 12.43
CA TRP A 90 -14.79 -17.71 12.52
C TRP A 90 -14.69 -16.33 11.87
N ASN A 91 -13.52 -15.68 11.95
CA ASN A 91 -13.30 -14.39 11.32
C ASN A 91 -13.37 -14.50 9.79
N ASP A 92 -12.73 -15.52 9.22
CA ASP A 92 -12.76 -15.79 7.78
C ASP A 92 -14.18 -16.09 7.32
N HIS A 93 -14.93 -16.91 8.06
CA HIS A 93 -16.32 -17.25 7.72
C HIS A 93 -17.27 -16.05 7.79
N LEU A 94 -17.09 -15.17 8.79
CA LEU A 94 -17.87 -13.94 8.89
C LEU A 94 -17.60 -13.03 7.69
N LEU A 95 -16.33 -12.82 7.37
CA LEU A 95 -15.93 -11.99 6.23
C LEU A 95 -16.40 -12.60 4.91
N GLU A 96 -16.21 -13.91 4.73
CA GLU A 96 -16.71 -14.67 3.58
C GLU A 96 -18.22 -14.49 3.42
N THR A 97 -18.99 -14.56 4.51
CA THR A 97 -20.44 -14.34 4.48
C THR A 97 -20.76 -12.93 3.99
N PHE A 98 -20.10 -11.90 4.53
CA PHE A 98 -20.31 -10.52 4.10
C PHE A 98 -19.93 -10.31 2.63
N VAL A 99 -18.84 -10.90 2.15
CA VAL A 99 -18.38 -10.69 0.77
C VAL A 99 -19.19 -11.52 -0.22
N ASN A 100 -19.42 -12.81 0.05
CA ASN A 100 -20.12 -13.71 -0.86
C ASN A 100 -21.61 -13.39 -0.99
N TYR A 101 -22.26 -12.93 0.09
CA TYR A 101 -23.63 -12.41 -0.01
C TYR A 101 -23.65 -10.93 -0.35
N ASN A 102 -22.50 -10.28 -0.51
CA ASN A 102 -22.37 -8.89 -0.92
C ASN A 102 -23.11 -7.91 0.00
N PHE A 103 -22.82 -8.00 1.30
CA PHE A 103 -23.24 -7.01 2.30
C PHE A 103 -22.41 -5.73 2.14
N ASN A 104 -22.60 -5.04 1.02
CA ASN A 104 -21.89 -3.84 0.57
C ASN A 104 -22.33 -2.54 1.27
N TYR A 105 -22.73 -2.65 2.54
CA TYR A 105 -22.89 -1.49 3.39
C TYR A 105 -21.51 -0.92 3.75
N MET A 106 -21.27 0.36 3.44
CA MET A 106 -19.95 0.98 3.55
C MET A 106 -19.38 0.98 4.97
N GLY A 107 -20.22 0.91 6.00
CA GLY A 107 -19.76 0.72 7.38
C GLY A 107 -18.93 -0.55 7.57
N ILE A 108 -19.33 -1.67 6.95
CA ILE A 108 -18.59 -2.94 7.01
C ILE A 108 -17.23 -2.79 6.34
N PHE A 109 -17.17 -2.19 5.16
CA PHE A 109 -15.92 -1.91 4.47
C PHE A 109 -14.99 -1.03 5.31
N ASN A 110 -15.51 0.03 5.92
CA ASN A 110 -14.71 0.94 6.74
C ASN A 110 -14.08 0.23 7.94
N ARG A 111 -14.83 -0.62 8.65
CA ARG A 111 -14.29 -1.41 9.78
C ARG A 111 -13.27 -2.43 9.32
N TRP A 112 -13.53 -3.10 8.20
CA TRP A 112 -12.53 -3.99 7.60
C TRP A 112 -11.24 -3.24 7.27
N ARG A 113 -11.34 -2.07 6.62
CA ARG A 113 -10.22 -1.20 6.25
C ARG A 113 -9.40 -0.77 7.46
N GLU A 114 -10.06 -0.30 8.53
CA GLU A 114 -9.39 0.11 9.78
C GLU A 114 -8.57 -1.05 10.38
N LEU A 115 -9.14 -2.27 10.43
CA LEU A 115 -8.42 -3.44 10.90
C LEU A 115 -7.23 -3.79 9.99
N ARG A 116 -7.39 -3.67 8.67
CA ARG A 116 -6.31 -3.92 7.71
C ARG A 116 -5.19 -2.88 7.85
N ASP A 117 -5.54 -1.61 8.03
CA ASP A 117 -4.56 -0.54 8.23
C ASP A 117 -3.71 -0.79 9.48
N ALA A 118 -4.32 -1.25 10.57
CA ALA A 118 -3.59 -1.64 11.78
C ALA A 118 -2.67 -2.86 11.53
N GLU A 119 -3.12 -3.88 10.81
CA GLU A 119 -2.29 -5.04 10.47
C GLU A 119 -1.13 -4.68 9.53
N PHE A 120 -1.37 -3.82 8.52
CA PHE A 120 -0.31 -3.32 7.65
C PHE A 120 0.71 -2.49 8.42
N ALA A 121 0.26 -1.63 9.35
CA ALA A 121 1.18 -0.86 10.21
C ALA A 121 2.04 -1.79 11.09
N ALA A 122 1.43 -2.81 11.69
CA ALA A 122 2.15 -3.79 12.50
C ALA A 122 3.14 -4.63 11.67
N ALA A 123 2.77 -5.01 10.44
CA ALA A 123 3.65 -5.73 9.52
C ALA A 123 4.79 -4.85 9.02
N ALA A 124 4.53 -3.57 8.73
CA ALA A 124 5.55 -2.60 8.33
C ALA A 124 6.63 -2.43 9.41
N ALA A 125 6.24 -2.40 10.69
CA ALA A 125 7.19 -2.35 11.81
C ALA A 125 8.15 -3.56 11.88
N LYS A 126 7.78 -4.68 11.24
CA LYS A 126 8.56 -5.91 11.17
C LYS A 126 9.22 -6.14 9.80
N GLY A 127 8.99 -5.27 8.82
CA GLY A 127 9.42 -5.48 7.43
C GLY A 127 8.61 -6.55 6.67
N GLU A 128 7.44 -6.94 7.17
CA GLU A 128 6.59 -8.01 6.63
C GLU A 128 5.39 -7.48 5.83
N GLU A 129 5.39 -6.19 5.46
CA GLU A 129 4.26 -5.49 4.83
C GLU A 129 3.81 -6.17 3.52
N GLU A 130 4.75 -6.70 2.74
CA GLU A 130 4.48 -7.43 1.49
C GLU A 130 3.83 -8.80 1.73
N ALA A 131 4.30 -9.57 2.72
CA ALA A 131 3.67 -10.83 3.09
C ALA A 131 2.24 -10.62 3.60
N CYS A 132 2.02 -9.54 4.37
CA CYS A 132 0.70 -9.11 4.80
C CYS A 132 -0.21 -8.77 3.60
N TYR A 133 0.32 -8.08 2.58
CA TYR A 133 -0.42 -7.81 1.36
C TYR A 133 -0.84 -9.10 0.64
N TRP A 134 0.10 -10.01 0.36
CA TRP A 134 -0.20 -11.26 -0.35
C TRP A 134 -1.22 -12.13 0.39
N LYS A 135 -1.15 -12.20 1.72
CA LYS A 135 -2.17 -12.88 2.54
C LYS A 135 -3.58 -12.35 2.26
N TRP A 136 -3.74 -11.03 2.22
CA TRP A 136 -5.06 -10.41 2.03
C TRP A 136 -5.51 -10.43 0.57
N GLU A 137 -4.60 -10.27 -0.38
CA GLU A 137 -4.92 -10.45 -1.80
C GLU A 137 -5.42 -11.88 -2.06
N ASP A 138 -4.69 -12.89 -1.59
CA ASP A 138 -5.08 -14.28 -1.69
C ASP A 138 -6.46 -14.52 -1.05
N THR A 139 -6.65 -14.07 0.19
CA THR A 139 -7.93 -14.23 0.90
C THR A 139 -9.11 -13.61 0.13
N ILE A 140 -8.97 -12.38 -0.35
CA ILE A 140 -10.05 -11.69 -1.07
C ILE A 140 -10.29 -12.32 -2.44
N SER A 141 -9.25 -12.78 -3.13
CA SER A 141 -9.37 -13.38 -4.47
C SER A 141 -10.29 -14.61 -4.48
N HIS A 142 -10.27 -15.40 -3.40
CA HIS A 142 -11.07 -16.61 -3.22
C HIS A 142 -12.55 -16.35 -2.93
N TYR A 143 -12.94 -15.13 -2.56
CA TYR A 143 -14.34 -14.80 -2.34
C TYR A 143 -15.09 -14.65 -3.67
N ASN A 144 -16.31 -15.18 -3.72
CA ASN A 144 -17.15 -15.21 -4.92
C ASN A 144 -18.54 -14.67 -4.60
N PRO A 145 -18.76 -13.35 -4.80
CA PRO A 145 -20.07 -12.72 -4.65
C PRO A 145 -21.13 -13.42 -5.49
N LYS A 146 -22.23 -13.80 -4.85
CA LYS A 146 -23.37 -14.45 -5.52
C LYS A 146 -24.08 -13.44 -6.41
N ALA A 147 -24.29 -13.82 -7.67
CA ALA A 147 -25.02 -12.99 -8.62
C ALA A 147 -26.43 -12.66 -8.11
N GLY A 148 -26.85 -11.40 -8.26
CA GLY A 148 -28.16 -10.93 -7.82
C GLY A 148 -28.33 -10.78 -6.30
N MET A 149 -27.25 -10.93 -5.51
CA MET A 149 -27.25 -10.65 -4.07
C MET A 149 -26.52 -9.32 -3.82
N ALA A 150 -27.17 -8.40 -3.14
CA ALA A 150 -26.58 -7.15 -2.69
C ALA A 150 -27.44 -6.54 -1.59
N PHE A 151 -26.80 -5.89 -0.62
CA PHE A 151 -27.49 -5.03 0.33
C PHE A 151 -27.92 -3.72 -0.29
N ASP A 152 -27.05 -3.13 -1.11
CA ASP A 152 -27.34 -1.99 -1.95
C ASP A 152 -27.11 -2.41 -3.41
N PRO A 153 -28.17 -2.67 -4.19
CA PRO A 153 -28.07 -3.06 -5.59
C PRO A 153 -27.42 -1.99 -6.50
N THR A 154 -27.37 -0.73 -6.05
CA THR A 154 -26.84 0.40 -6.81
C THR A 154 -25.36 0.63 -6.56
N ASN A 155 -24.83 0.11 -5.45
CA ASN A 155 -23.44 0.27 -5.07
C ASN A 155 -22.57 -0.89 -5.61
N GLN A 156 -21.26 -0.64 -5.73
CA GLN A 156 -20.31 -1.70 -6.08
C GLN A 156 -20.29 -2.79 -5.02
N SER A 157 -19.80 -3.98 -5.40
CA SER A 157 -19.72 -5.08 -4.44
C SER A 157 -18.68 -4.82 -3.36
N LEU A 158 -18.89 -5.42 -2.18
CA LEU A 158 -17.93 -5.33 -1.08
C LEU A 158 -16.54 -5.84 -1.50
N LYS A 159 -16.50 -6.91 -2.31
CA LYS A 159 -15.26 -7.46 -2.88
C LYS A 159 -14.50 -6.41 -3.68
N VAL A 160 -15.19 -5.72 -4.59
CA VAL A 160 -14.57 -4.69 -5.44
C VAL A 160 -13.96 -3.57 -4.61
N HIS A 161 -14.65 -3.10 -3.56
CA HIS A 161 -14.08 -2.10 -2.64
C HIS A 161 -12.81 -2.59 -1.94
N MET A 162 -12.78 -3.86 -1.50
CA MET A 162 -11.61 -4.48 -0.88
C MET A 162 -10.44 -4.62 -1.86
N GLU A 163 -10.71 -5.06 -3.10
CA GLU A 163 -9.71 -5.17 -4.17
C GLU A 163 -9.10 -3.81 -4.53
N VAL A 164 -9.92 -2.76 -4.64
CA VAL A 164 -9.43 -1.39 -4.90
C VAL A 164 -8.52 -0.92 -3.77
N TYR A 165 -8.89 -1.19 -2.51
CA TYR A 165 -8.04 -0.88 -1.37
C TYR A 165 -6.69 -1.60 -1.44
N LEU A 166 -6.69 -2.91 -1.76
CA LEU A 166 -5.46 -3.68 -1.90
C LEU A 166 -4.59 -3.18 -3.06
N LYS A 167 -5.17 -2.83 -4.21
CA LYS A 167 -4.44 -2.19 -5.32
C LYS A 167 -3.77 -0.89 -4.90
N HIS A 168 -4.40 -0.10 -4.03
CA HIS A 168 -3.76 1.11 -3.48
C HIS A 168 -2.60 0.78 -2.53
N LYS A 169 -2.70 -0.30 -1.74
CA LYS A 169 -1.60 -0.77 -0.89
C LYS A 169 -0.43 -1.28 -1.72
N GLU A 170 -0.70 -2.06 -2.75
CA GLU A 170 0.30 -2.57 -3.70
C GLU A 170 1.09 -1.41 -4.33
N LYS A 171 0.40 -0.40 -4.89
CA LYS A 171 1.06 0.78 -5.47
C LYS A 171 1.97 1.49 -4.47
N ARG A 172 1.56 1.59 -3.21
CA ARG A 172 2.38 2.19 -2.15
C ARG A 172 3.60 1.33 -1.82
N LEU A 173 3.47 0.01 -1.80
CA LEU A 173 4.60 -0.92 -1.60
C LEU A 173 5.60 -0.80 -2.75
N LEU A 174 5.12 -0.80 -3.99
CA LEU A 174 5.95 -0.61 -5.18
C LEU A 174 6.66 0.74 -5.16
N TYR A 175 5.97 1.81 -4.78
CA TYR A 175 6.57 3.13 -4.63
C TYR A 175 7.68 3.13 -3.57
N LYS A 176 7.44 2.56 -2.38
CA LYS A 176 8.47 2.42 -1.33
C LYS A 176 9.69 1.65 -1.83
N LYS A 177 9.48 0.54 -2.56
CA LYS A 177 10.56 -0.24 -3.17
C LYS A 177 11.33 0.58 -4.22
N GLN A 178 10.64 1.35 -5.05
CA GLN A 178 11.26 2.22 -6.05
C GLN A 178 12.08 3.33 -5.38
N VAL A 179 11.55 3.97 -4.32
CA VAL A 179 12.28 4.99 -3.56
C VAL A 179 13.52 4.38 -2.89
N ALA A 180 13.37 3.26 -2.18
CA ALA A 180 14.51 2.57 -1.56
C ALA A 180 15.56 2.13 -2.59
N ASN A 181 15.13 1.64 -3.76
CA ASN A 181 16.03 1.30 -4.86
C ASN A 181 16.67 2.54 -5.50
N SER A 182 15.98 3.69 -5.52
CA SER A 182 16.53 4.95 -6.03
C SER A 182 17.59 5.54 -5.10
N GLU A 183 17.44 5.38 -3.77
CA GLU A 183 18.45 5.74 -2.77
C GLU A 183 19.69 4.82 -2.83
N LEU A 184 19.50 3.54 -3.18
CA LEU A 184 20.62 2.62 -3.45
C LEU A 184 21.34 2.90 -4.80
N ASN A 185 20.64 3.49 -5.78
CA ASN A 185 21.16 3.81 -7.10
C ASN A 185 21.71 5.24 -7.24
N SER A 186 21.65 6.07 -6.19
CA SER A 186 22.15 7.45 -6.22
C SER A 186 23.65 7.58 -5.88
N VAL A 187 24.32 6.47 -5.56
CA VAL A 187 25.70 6.48 -5.06
C VAL A 187 26.66 5.80 -6.04
N LEU A 188 27.58 6.58 -6.60
CA LEU A 188 28.70 6.12 -7.41
C LEU A 188 29.80 5.52 -6.54
N ARG A 189 29.97 4.20 -6.63
CA ARG A 189 31.09 3.51 -6.01
C ARG A 189 32.36 3.73 -6.81
N THR A 190 33.40 4.25 -6.16
CA THR A 190 34.69 4.48 -6.78
C THR A 190 35.76 3.52 -6.24
N ASN A 191 36.80 3.27 -7.03
CA ASN A 191 38.01 2.58 -6.57
C ASN A 191 39.00 3.52 -5.85
N ASN A 192 38.56 4.72 -5.48
CA ASN A 192 39.40 5.76 -4.91
C ASN A 192 39.32 5.75 -3.38
N LEU A 193 40.43 6.06 -2.70
CA LEU A 193 40.41 6.38 -1.28
C LEU A 193 39.93 7.83 -1.07
N ALA A 194 39.63 8.21 0.18
CA ALA A 194 39.18 9.55 0.53
C ALA A 194 40.12 10.66 0.02
N GLY A 195 41.44 10.49 0.18
CA GLY A 195 42.43 11.46 -0.33
C GLY A 195 42.48 11.55 -1.86
N ASP A 196 42.25 10.44 -2.57
CA ASP A 196 42.20 10.41 -4.04
C ASP A 196 40.95 11.16 -4.54
N MET A 197 39.82 11.01 -3.85
CA MET A 197 38.59 11.74 -4.16
C MET A 197 38.72 13.23 -3.85
N ALA A 198 39.38 13.61 -2.75
CA ALA A 198 39.63 15.01 -2.41
C ALA A 198 40.45 15.71 -3.50
N ILE A 199 41.51 15.07 -4.00
CA ILE A 199 42.31 15.63 -5.10
C ILE A 199 41.47 15.79 -6.37
N ARG A 200 40.71 14.77 -6.77
CA ARG A 200 39.85 14.86 -7.97
C ARG A 200 38.84 16.00 -7.86
N PHE A 201 38.14 16.06 -6.72
CA PHE A 201 37.19 17.11 -6.43
C PHE A 201 37.83 18.51 -6.51
N ILE A 202 38.96 18.73 -5.82
CA ILE A 202 39.65 20.02 -5.80
C ILE A 202 40.15 20.40 -7.19
N THR A 203 40.70 19.46 -7.96
CA THR A 203 41.17 19.72 -9.33
C THR A 203 40.01 20.14 -10.23
N LEU A 204 38.91 19.37 -10.25
CA LEU A 204 37.74 19.66 -11.10
C LEU A 204 37.02 20.95 -10.69
N GLN A 205 36.93 21.23 -9.39
CA GLN A 205 36.41 22.51 -8.90
C GLN A 205 37.26 23.68 -9.40
N LYS A 206 38.59 23.56 -9.34
CA LYS A 206 39.50 24.64 -9.78
C LYS A 206 39.52 24.83 -11.29
N THR A 207 39.18 23.81 -12.07
CA THR A 207 39.03 23.91 -13.54
C THR A 207 37.63 24.35 -13.97
N GLY A 208 36.72 24.63 -13.03
CA GLY A 208 35.38 25.14 -13.32
C GLY A 208 34.39 24.08 -13.79
N GLU A 209 34.66 22.80 -13.54
CA GLU A 209 33.77 21.70 -13.96
C GLU A 209 32.42 21.73 -13.24
N TYR A 210 32.41 22.22 -12.00
CA TYR A 210 31.23 22.18 -11.15
C TYR A 210 30.53 23.56 -11.10
N PRO A 211 29.25 23.67 -11.52
CA PRO A 211 28.54 24.95 -11.63
C PRO A 211 27.93 25.41 -10.30
N TYR A 212 28.66 25.29 -9.19
CA TYR A 212 28.21 25.72 -7.86
C TYR A 212 28.82 27.06 -7.46
N LYS A 213 28.10 27.82 -6.62
CA LYS A 213 28.54 29.14 -6.18
C LYS A 213 29.69 29.06 -5.18
N THR A 214 29.70 28.03 -4.35
CA THR A 214 30.74 27.83 -3.35
C THR A 214 31.38 26.44 -3.47
N GLN A 215 32.64 26.34 -3.02
CA GLN A 215 33.36 25.06 -2.94
C GLN A 215 32.66 24.08 -1.98
N LEU A 216 32.02 24.58 -0.92
CA LEU A 216 31.35 23.74 0.06
C LEU A 216 30.09 23.09 -0.53
N GLU A 217 29.26 23.86 -1.25
CA GLU A 217 28.08 23.33 -1.96
C GLU A 217 28.46 22.24 -2.97
N ALA A 218 29.54 22.47 -3.73
CA ALA A 218 30.04 21.45 -4.66
C ALA A 218 30.54 20.19 -3.92
N ALA A 219 31.19 20.36 -2.76
CA ALA A 219 31.71 19.25 -1.98
C ALA A 219 30.59 18.41 -1.35
N GLU A 220 29.51 19.04 -0.88
CA GLU A 220 28.33 18.38 -0.36
C GLU A 220 27.61 17.57 -1.46
N ALA A 221 27.42 18.17 -2.64
CA ALA A 221 26.84 17.49 -3.77
C ALA A 221 27.70 16.31 -4.25
N TYR A 222 29.03 16.48 -4.29
CA TYR A 222 29.96 15.41 -4.64
C TYR A 222 29.92 14.27 -3.62
N ALA A 223 29.93 14.58 -2.33
CA ALA A 223 29.89 13.60 -1.24
C ALA A 223 28.59 12.80 -1.22
N ALA A 224 27.44 13.44 -1.50
CA ALA A 224 26.13 12.81 -1.50
C ALA A 224 25.98 11.68 -2.52
N VAL A 225 26.79 11.68 -3.57
CA VAL A 225 26.70 10.71 -4.68
C VAL A 225 27.95 9.84 -4.82
N HIS A 226 28.92 9.88 -3.91
CA HIS A 226 30.14 9.08 -4.00
C HIS A 226 30.50 8.35 -2.71
N ILE A 227 30.88 7.08 -2.85
CA ILE A 227 31.51 6.30 -1.77
C ILE A 227 32.93 5.86 -2.12
N SER A 228 33.76 5.78 -1.09
CA SER A 228 35.14 5.31 -1.20
C SER A 228 35.25 3.83 -1.55
N LYS A 229 36.46 3.40 -1.94
CA LYS A 229 36.79 1.99 -2.19
C LYS A 229 36.41 1.07 -1.03
N SER A 230 36.57 1.55 0.21
CA SER A 230 36.22 0.82 1.44
C SER A 230 34.72 0.82 1.77
N GLY A 231 33.88 1.45 0.94
CA GLY A 231 32.43 1.55 1.17
C GLY A 231 32.03 2.67 2.14
N ASN A 232 33.00 3.46 2.62
CA ASN A 232 32.72 4.57 3.54
C ASN A 232 32.31 5.82 2.78
N GLU A 233 31.34 6.55 3.34
CA GLU A 233 31.00 7.91 2.94
C GLU A 233 32.21 8.84 3.13
N VAL A 234 32.34 9.83 2.23
CA VAL A 234 33.36 10.87 2.35
C VAL A 234 32.66 12.14 2.79
N SER A 235 33.17 12.78 3.84
CA SER A 235 32.60 14.07 4.28
C SER A 235 33.02 15.21 3.34
N ALA A 236 32.13 16.19 3.15
CA ALA A 236 32.45 17.43 2.43
C ALA A 236 33.68 18.16 3.01
N GLN A 237 33.88 18.09 4.34
CA GLN A 237 35.05 18.66 5.01
C GLN A 237 36.35 17.98 4.61
N THR A 238 36.33 16.65 4.42
CA THR A 238 37.49 15.90 3.92
C THR A 238 37.84 16.31 2.49
N LEU A 239 36.82 16.60 1.66
CA LEU A 239 37.02 17.02 0.27
C LEU A 239 37.56 18.46 0.15
N THR A 240 37.19 19.35 1.07
CA THR A 240 37.63 20.77 1.05
C THR A 240 38.98 20.99 1.72
N LYS A 241 39.43 20.08 2.58
CA LYS A 241 40.73 20.19 3.28
C LYS A 241 41.91 19.94 2.33
N HIS A 242 42.62 21.01 1.97
CA HIS A 242 43.78 20.95 1.07
C HIS A 242 45.12 20.97 1.82
N ASP A 243 45.48 19.85 2.45
CA ASP A 243 46.82 19.65 3.00
C ASP A 243 47.75 19.09 1.92
N LYS A 244 48.66 19.93 1.41
CA LYS A 244 49.57 19.58 0.31
C LYS A 244 50.50 18.41 0.65
N ASN A 245 50.93 18.29 1.91
CA ASN A 245 51.84 17.23 2.32
C ASN A 245 51.10 15.90 2.42
N ALA A 246 49.92 15.90 3.03
CA ALA A 246 49.09 14.71 3.15
C ALA A 246 48.53 14.23 1.80
N LEU A 247 48.30 15.14 0.85
CA LEU A 247 47.69 14.84 -0.45
C LEU A 247 48.70 14.68 -1.60
N TYR A 248 50.01 14.73 -1.35
CA TYR A 248 51.03 14.59 -2.41
C TYR A 248 50.90 13.28 -3.20
N MET A 249 50.81 12.14 -2.50
CA MET A 249 50.71 10.83 -3.15
C MET A 249 49.38 10.66 -3.93
N PRO A 250 48.21 11.03 -3.37
CA PRO A 250 46.97 11.13 -4.14
C PRO A 250 47.06 12.04 -5.37
N ALA A 251 47.73 13.20 -5.25
CA ALA A 251 47.94 14.13 -6.35
C ALA A 251 48.78 13.52 -7.48
N LYS A 252 49.88 12.84 -7.13
CA LYS A 252 50.71 12.13 -8.10
C LYS A 252 49.92 11.05 -8.85
N LYS A 253 49.15 10.22 -8.13
CA LYS A 253 48.30 9.20 -8.74
C LYS A 253 47.28 9.80 -9.71
N TRP A 254 46.67 10.93 -9.33
CA TRP A 254 45.72 11.62 -10.21
C TRP A 254 46.40 12.19 -11.45
N TYR A 255 47.57 12.80 -11.29
CA TYR A 255 48.38 13.29 -12.42
C TYR A 255 48.71 12.17 -13.42
N ASP A 256 49.20 11.02 -12.92
CA ASP A 256 49.49 9.86 -13.77
C ASP A 256 48.22 9.38 -14.49
N LYS A 257 47.06 9.38 -13.80
CA LYS A 257 45.78 9.01 -14.39
C LYS A 257 45.30 9.98 -15.47
N ILE A 258 45.46 11.28 -15.26
CA ILE A 258 45.15 12.29 -16.27
C ILE A 258 46.02 12.10 -17.51
N ASN A 259 47.30 11.78 -17.36
CA ASN A 259 48.18 11.48 -18.48
C ASN A 259 47.73 10.22 -19.26
N GLU A 260 47.28 9.17 -18.55
CA GLU A 260 46.67 8.00 -19.20
C GLU A 260 45.40 8.38 -19.98
N ILE A 261 44.51 9.18 -19.38
CA ILE A 261 43.29 9.66 -20.03
C ILE A 261 43.63 10.50 -21.26
N ALA A 262 44.60 11.40 -21.15
CA ALA A 262 45.05 12.22 -22.28
C ALA A 262 45.62 11.38 -23.42
N LYS A 263 46.44 10.35 -23.12
CA LYS A 263 46.94 9.39 -24.12
C LYS A 263 45.80 8.64 -24.81
N TYR A 264 44.82 8.18 -24.03
CA TYR A 264 43.62 7.52 -24.56
C TYR A 264 42.84 8.47 -25.49
N LEU A 265 42.54 9.69 -25.04
CA LEU A 265 41.80 10.67 -25.83
C LEU A 265 42.53 11.04 -27.12
N LYS A 266 43.86 11.25 -27.08
CA LYS A 266 44.68 11.50 -28.28
C LYS A 266 44.60 10.35 -29.28
N LYS A 267 44.66 9.11 -28.80
CA LYS A 267 44.57 7.91 -29.65
C LYS A 267 43.19 7.77 -30.28
N GLU A 268 42.14 7.90 -29.49
CA GLU A 268 40.76 7.63 -29.95
C GLU A 268 40.17 8.77 -30.79
N TYR A 269 40.52 10.02 -30.48
CA TYR A 269 39.93 11.20 -31.12
C TYR A 269 40.93 12.01 -31.97
N GLY A 270 42.18 11.57 -32.08
CA GLY A 270 43.17 12.15 -33.00
C GLY A 270 43.66 13.55 -32.65
N PHE A 271 43.56 13.98 -31.39
CA PHE A 271 44.06 15.29 -30.96
C PHE A 271 45.58 15.40 -31.18
N LYS A 272 45.99 16.45 -31.91
CA LYS A 272 47.40 16.83 -32.06
C LYS A 272 47.82 17.70 -30.89
N ASP A 273 49.09 17.63 -30.51
CA ASP A 273 49.63 18.53 -29.50
C ASP A 273 49.45 19.99 -29.95
N PRO A 274 48.96 20.88 -29.06
CA PRO A 274 48.90 22.30 -29.37
C PRO A 274 50.33 22.79 -29.66
N ILE A 275 50.49 23.50 -30.77
CA ILE A 275 51.74 24.18 -31.19
C ILE A 275 52.07 25.27 -30.17
#